data_AF-A0A1A0D787-F1
#
_entry.id   AF-A0A1A0D787-F1
#
_cell.length_a   1.000
_cell.length_b   1.000
_cell.length_c   1.000
_cell.angle_alpha   90.00
_cell.angle_beta   90.00
_cell.angle_gamma   90.00
#
_symmetry.space_group_name_H-M   'P 1'
#
loop_
_entity.id
_entity.type
_entity.pdbx_description
1 polymer ?
#
loop_
_entity_poly.entity_id
_entity_poly.type
_entity_poly.pdbx_seq_one_letter_code
_entity_poly.pdbx_strand_id
1 'polypeptide(L)' 'MSIRGLSKLIGRDVKATHGDIQVLLAAGLLEKIGDKVVFPYDGFHVDYELKAVA' A
#
# COMPACT_ATOMS: atom_id res chain seq x y z
N MET A 1 7.49 5.57 5.51
CA MET A 1 8.20 4.33 5.92
C MET A 1 9.13 3.86 4.79
N SER A 2 10.16 3.05 5.04
CA SER A 2 10.94 2.40 3.97
C SER A 2 10.23 1.15 3.46
N ILE A 3 10.46 0.77 2.20
CA ILE A 3 9.83 -0.41 1.57
C ILE A 3 10.18 -1.69 2.34
N ARG A 4 11.45 -1.84 2.74
CA ARG A 4 11.92 -3.00 3.53
C ARG A 4 11.27 -3.06 4.91
N GLY A 5 11.09 -1.91 5.56
CA GLY A 5 10.39 -1.82 6.84
C GLY A 5 8.93 -2.24 6.71
N LEU A 6 8.24 -1.76 5.67
CA LEU A 6 6.86 -2.14 5.38
C LEU A 6 6.74 -3.64 5.10
N SER A 7 7.60 -4.19 4.25
CA SER A 7 7.63 -5.62 3.88
C SER A 7 7.69 -6.51 5.12
N LYS A 8 8.52 -6.14 6.11
CA LYS A 8 8.66 -6.85 7.38
C LYS A 8 7.40 -6.76 8.24
N LEU A 9 6.72 -5.60 8.25
CA LEU A 9 5.48 -5.39 9.01
C LEU A 9 4.34 -6.27 8.48
N ILE A 10 4.21 -6.36 7.15
CA ILE A 10 3.14 -7.12 6.49
C ILE A 10 3.51 -8.59 6.23
N GLY A 11 4.71 -9.03 6.64
CA GLY A 11 5.19 -10.41 6.45
C GLY A 11 5.32 -10.84 4.99
N ARG A 12 5.60 -9.90 4.08
CA ARG A 12 5.61 -10.13 2.62
C ARG A 12 6.99 -9.87 2.04
N ASP A 13 7.28 -10.48 0.89
CA ASP A 13 8.56 -10.26 0.19
C ASP A 13 8.73 -8.82 -0.28
N VAL A 14 9.98 -8.35 -0.31
CA VAL A 14 10.33 -6.96 -0.67
C VAL A 14 9.98 -6.64 -2.12
N LYS A 15 10.14 -7.60 -3.05
CA LYS A 15 9.86 -7.38 -4.47
C LYS A 15 8.35 -7.25 -4.70
N ALA A 16 7.55 -8.12 -4.06
CA ALA A 16 6.09 -8.03 -4.10
C ALA A 16 5.61 -6.69 -3.52
N THR A 17 6.12 -6.32 -2.34
CA THR A 17 5.80 -5.06 -1.68
C THR A 17 6.20 -3.85 -2.53
N HIS A 18 7.35 -3.90 -3.19
CA HIS A 18 7.77 -2.84 -4.11
C HIS A 18 6.81 -2.69 -5.29
N GLY A 19 6.36 -3.80 -5.87
CA GLY A 19 5.36 -3.81 -6.94
C GLY A 19 4.05 -3.17 -6.51
N ASP A 20 3.53 -3.56 -5.35
CA ASP A 20 2.31 -2.98 -4.78
C ASP A 20 2.44 -1.46 -4.58
N ILE A 21 3.58 -1.00 -4.04
CA ILE A 21 3.86 0.42 -3.85
C ILE A 21 3.88 1.17 -5.18
N GLN A 22 4.48 0.61 -6.24
CA GLN A 22 4.51 1.26 -7.56
C GLN A 22 3.10 1.45 -8.11
N VAL A 23 2.25 0.43 -7.98
CA VAL A 23 0.85 0.50 -8.43
C VAL A 23 0.08 1.57 -7.63
N LEU A 24 0.26 1.60 -6.31
CA LEU A 24 -0.40 2.58 -5.44
C LEU A 24 0.09 4.02 -5.65
N LEU A 25 1.38 4.21 -5.95
CA LEU A 25 1.93 5.50 -6.37
C LEU A 25 1.34 5.94 -7.71
N ALA A 26 1.27 5.04 -8.69
CA ALA A 26 0.66 5.32 -10.00
C ALA A 26 -0.83 5.65 -9.90
N ALA A 27 -1.53 5.05 -8.93
CA ALA A 27 -2.93 5.35 -8.62
C ALA A 27 -3.14 6.68 -7.86
N GLY A 28 -2.06 7.37 -7.44
CA GLY A 28 -2.15 8.61 -6.65
C GLY A 28 -2.57 8.40 -5.18
N LEU A 29 -2.51 7.16 -4.70
CA LEU A 29 -2.86 6.82 -3.31
C LEU A 29 -1.68 6.97 -2.35
N LEU A 30 -0.47 6.87 -2.88
CA LEU A 30 0.77 7.06 -2.12
C LEU A 30 1.60 8.17 -2.73
N GLU A 31 2.40 8.81 -1.88
CA GLU A 31 3.39 9.79 -2.27
C GLU A 31 4.80 9.35 -1.88
N LYS A 32 5.78 9.84 -2.63
CA LYS A 32 7.19 9.61 -2.36
C LYS A 32 7.84 10.90 -1.90
N ILE A 33 8.39 10.89 -0.67
CA ILE A 33 9.14 12.00 -0.09
C ILE A 33 10.57 11.52 0.17
N GLY A 34 11.46 11.81 -0.78
CA GLY A 34 12.82 11.24 -0.81
C GLY A 34 12.78 9.72 -0.94
N ASP A 35 13.36 9.01 0.04
CA ASP A 35 13.40 7.55 0.07
C ASP A 35 12.24 6.91 0.86
N LYS A 36 11.30 7.73 1.33
CA LYS A 36 10.16 7.27 2.13
C LYS A 36 8.88 7.31 1.30
N VAL A 37 8.04 6.31 1.54
CA VAL A 37 6.67 6.26 1.04
C VAL A 37 5.74 6.74 2.15
N VAL A 38 4.80 7.61 1.80
CA VAL A 38 3.83 8.25 2.70
C VAL A 38 2.43 8.07 2.14
N PHE A 39 1.47 7.84 3.03
CA PHE A 39 0.05 7.90 2.72
C PHE A 39 -0.44 9.29 3.13
N PRO A 40 -0.76 10.19 2.20
CA PRO A 40 -1.00 11.62 2.46
C PRO A 40 -2.42 11.91 2.95
N TYR A 41 -3.12 10.92 3.51
CA TYR A 41 -4.48 11.04 3.98
C TYR A 41 -4.57 10.61 5.44
N ASP A 42 -5.47 11.23 6.20
CA ASP A 42 -5.67 10.91 7.62
C ASP A 42 -6.37 9.55 7.81
N GLY A 43 -7.02 9.05 6.77
CA GLY A 43 -7.69 7.75 6.77
C GLY A 43 -8.39 7.48 5.44
N PHE A 44 -8.88 6.27 5.28
CA PHE A 44 -9.72 5.87 4.16
C PHE A 44 -10.91 5.09 4.69
N HIS A 45 -12.10 5.40 4.17
CA HIS A 45 -13.33 4.65 4.46
C HIS A 45 -13.57 3.69 3.30
N VAL A 46 -13.80 2.41 3.61
CA VAL A 46 -14.13 1.42 2.58
C VAL A 46 -15.41 0.72 2.97
N ASP A 47 -16.40 0.82 2.08
CA ASP A 47 -17.61 0.02 2.13
C ASP A 47 -17.37 -1.30 1.39
N TYR A 48 -17.60 -2.41 2.08
CA TYR A 48 -17.53 -3.74 1.49
C TYR A 48 -18.90 -4.40 1.56
N GLU A 49 -19.41 -4.88 0.42
CA GLU A 49 -20.56 -5.77 0.35
C GLU A 49 -20.10 -7.13 -0.17
N LEU A 50 -20.11 -8.15 0.70
CA LEU A 50 -19.77 -9.52 0.33
C LEU A 50 -21.04 -10.26 -0.09
N LYS A 51 -21.11 -10.69 -1.36
CA LYS A 51 -22.18 -11.56 -1.88
C LYS A 51 -21.67 -12.98 -1.99
N ALA A 52 -22.41 -13.93 -1.44
CA ALA A 52 -22.09 -15.35 -1.60
C ALA A 52 -22.21 -15.74 -3.08
N VAL A 53 -21.20 -16.46 -3.59
CA VAL A 53 -21.28 -17.11 -4.90
C VAL A 53 -21.90 -18.48 -4.65
N ALA A 54 -23.09 -18.71 -5.22
CA ALA A 54 -23.76 -20.01 -5.23
C ALA A 54 -23.12 -20.95 -6.25
#